data_AF-A0AAD5ZB80-F1
#
_entry.id   AF-A0AAD5ZB80-F1
#
_cell.length_a   1.000
_cell.length_b   1.000
_cell.length_c   1.000
_cell.angle_alpha   90.00
_cell.angle_beta   90.00
_cell.angle_gamma   90.00
#
_symmetry.space_group_name_H-M   'P 1'
#
loop_
_entity.id
_entity.type
_entity.pdbx_description
1 polymer ?
#
loop_
_entity_poly.entity_id
_entity_poly.type
_entity_poly.pdbx_seq_one_letter_code
_entity_poly.pdbx_strand_id
1 'polypeptide(L)'
;MNTLADHLEEPITPRSLPPVGERRPRYRDVAQALRCGLREVAADFSFLRLKGLRSILKTLQSVAASDAATRLFRLSQASRELQVVPVLFENSFRKMKDDSDVNELELRGEPIKLKRPATNSEVALALRVLEGCCLLCKDCADTAYRYDAIKVLLNILLTRGALEQRACLDALVALLISSAANEMDFKELQGVSKVSELIMDMRRDTSVRIKCAEFLLLITGNAYEKGETHMLPKIYEDIKQALGENCTMLIQAANRFASSLDPRKRQDALTAQARCIVEISNRT
;
A
#
# COMPACT_ATOMS: atom_id res chain seq x y z
N MET A 1 32.17 34.04 -41.20
CA MET A 1 32.41 34.00 -39.74
C MET A 1 31.14 33.53 -39.07
N ASN A 2 31.05 32.25 -38.73
CA ASN A 2 30.11 31.71 -37.75
C ASN A 2 30.56 30.28 -37.40
N THR A 3 30.92 30.11 -36.14
CA THR A 3 31.47 28.91 -35.52
C THR A 3 30.37 27.88 -35.31
N LEU A 4 30.58 26.68 -35.83
CA LEU A 4 29.78 25.49 -35.63
C LEU A 4 30.56 24.54 -34.70
N ALA A 5 29.81 23.88 -33.81
CA ALA A 5 30.15 22.69 -33.03
C ALA A 5 31.18 22.84 -31.88
N ASP A 6 30.67 22.83 -30.64
CA ASP A 6 31.00 21.78 -29.66
C ASP A 6 30.18 21.98 -28.37
N HIS A 7 29.11 21.18 -28.21
CA HIS A 7 28.53 20.91 -26.90
C HIS A 7 28.49 19.40 -26.73
N LEU A 8 29.63 18.87 -26.27
CA LEU A 8 29.78 17.52 -25.75
C LEU A 8 28.81 17.31 -24.59
N GLU A 9 27.96 16.30 -24.73
CA GLU A 9 27.15 15.72 -23.67
C GLU A 9 28.04 15.31 -22.49
N GLU A 10 27.76 15.84 -21.30
CA GLU A 10 28.38 15.32 -20.07
C GLU A 10 27.85 13.91 -19.76
N PRO A 11 28.71 12.93 -19.48
CA PRO A 11 28.28 11.58 -19.14
C PRO A 11 27.65 11.54 -17.75
N ILE A 12 26.43 11.02 -17.68
CA ILE A 12 25.69 10.74 -16.45
C ILE A 12 26.51 9.73 -15.62
N THR A 13 27.14 10.21 -14.55
CA THR A 13 27.84 9.34 -13.59
C THR A 13 26.82 8.58 -12.73
N PRO A 14 26.97 7.26 -12.52
CA PRO A 14 26.11 6.52 -11.61
C PRO A 14 26.37 7.00 -10.17
N ARG A 15 25.34 7.59 -9.54
CA ARG A 15 25.37 8.04 -8.14
C ARG A 15 25.89 6.91 -7.23
N SER A 16 27.05 7.14 -6.63
CA SER A 16 27.87 6.17 -5.93
C SER A 16 27.21 5.68 -4.63
N LEU A 17 27.37 4.38 -4.34
CA LEU A 17 27.11 3.86 -3.00
C LEU A 17 28.04 4.58 -1.99
N PRO A 18 27.63 4.71 -0.71
CA PRO A 18 28.52 5.21 0.33
C PRO A 18 29.81 4.37 0.36
N PRO A 19 30.95 4.96 0.75
CA PRO A 19 32.22 4.25 0.81
C PRO A 19 32.08 2.97 1.64
N VAL A 20 32.79 1.91 1.28
CA VAL A 20 32.63 0.56 1.86
C VAL A 20 32.70 0.57 3.40
N GLY A 21 33.48 1.49 3.98
CA GLY A 21 33.57 1.71 5.43
C GLY A 21 32.29 2.20 6.12
N GLU A 22 31.42 2.94 5.42
CA GLU A 22 30.18 3.50 5.97
C GLU A 22 28.94 2.63 5.72
N ARG A 23 29.05 1.60 4.86
CA ARG A 23 27.94 0.68 4.57
C ARG A 23 27.57 -0.18 5.78
N ARG A 24 28.56 -0.67 6.52
CA ARG A 24 28.34 -1.56 7.67
C ARG A 24 27.70 -0.83 8.87
N PRO A 25 28.14 0.37 9.28
CA PRO A 25 27.47 1.14 10.34
C PRO A 25 26.03 1.48 9.97
N ARG A 26 25.80 2.06 8.77
CA ARG A 26 24.44 2.45 8.34
C ARG A 26 23.49 1.25 8.23
N TYR A 27 23.98 0.08 7.80
CA TYR A 27 23.18 -1.14 7.81
C TYR A 27 22.81 -1.56 9.24
N ARG A 28 23.77 -1.51 10.17
CA ARG A 28 23.52 -1.81 11.59
C ARG A 28 22.47 -0.88 12.17
N ASP A 29 22.49 0.41 11.82
CA ASP A 29 21.51 1.38 12.30
C ASP A 29 20.09 1.05 11.82
N VAL A 30 19.93 0.78 10.51
CA VAL A 30 18.64 0.36 9.93
C VAL A 30 18.17 -0.96 10.57
N ALA A 31 19.04 -1.96 10.64
CA ALA A 31 18.73 -3.25 11.22
C ALA A 31 18.35 -3.15 12.71
N GLN A 32 19.04 -2.30 13.48
CA GLN A 32 18.76 -2.08 14.89
C GLN A 32 17.43 -1.36 15.09
N ALA A 33 17.15 -0.31 14.30
CA ALA A 33 15.89 0.41 14.35
C ALA A 33 14.70 -0.51 14.03
N LEU A 34 14.84 -1.36 13.00
CA LEU A 34 13.83 -2.37 12.66
C LEU A 34 13.67 -3.40 13.78
N ARG A 35 14.76 -3.98 14.30
CA ARG A 35 14.70 -4.98 15.38
C ARG A 35 14.00 -4.43 16.63
N CYS A 36 14.31 -3.20 17.04
CA CYS A 36 13.64 -2.54 18.16
C CYS A 36 12.14 -2.34 17.87
N GLY A 37 11.81 -1.77 16.71
CA GLY A 37 10.42 -1.53 16.31
C GLY A 37 9.61 -2.83 16.24
N LEU A 38 10.13 -3.87 15.59
CA LEU A 38 9.45 -5.16 15.42
C LEU A 38 9.21 -5.87 16.76
N ARG A 39 10.17 -5.78 17.69
CA ARG A 39 9.98 -6.29 19.06
C ARG A 39 8.81 -5.60 19.76
N GLU A 40 8.68 -4.28 19.59
CA GLU A 40 7.58 -3.51 20.16
C GLU A 40 6.23 -3.82 19.47
N VAL A 41 6.21 -4.01 18.15
CA VAL A 41 5.01 -4.45 17.39
C VAL A 41 4.55 -5.85 17.79
N ALA A 42 5.47 -6.74 18.15
CA ALA A 42 5.15 -8.10 18.59
C ALA A 42 4.66 -8.19 20.05
N ALA A 43 4.69 -7.07 20.80
CA ALA A 43 4.35 -7.04 22.22
C ALA A 43 2.84 -7.21 22.48
N ASP A 44 2.49 -7.67 23.69
CA ASP A 44 1.10 -7.92 24.07
C ASP A 44 0.31 -6.63 24.36
N PHE A 45 1.02 -5.53 24.66
CA PHE A 45 0.43 -4.24 25.00
C PHE A 45 0.28 -3.31 23.79
N SER A 46 -0.94 -2.84 23.55
CA SER A 46 -1.28 -1.92 22.43
C SER A 46 -0.41 -0.66 22.41
N PHE A 47 -0.07 -0.07 23.56
CA PHE A 47 0.81 1.10 23.63
C PHE A 47 2.21 0.82 23.05
N LEU A 48 2.80 -0.35 23.36
CA LEU A 48 4.10 -0.75 22.81
C LEU A 48 3.98 -1.01 21.31
N ARG A 49 2.90 -1.67 20.86
CA ARG A 49 2.69 -1.90 19.43
C ARG A 49 2.56 -0.62 18.64
N LEU A 50 1.80 0.36 19.13
CA LEU A 50 1.71 1.69 18.54
C LEU A 50 3.07 2.39 18.48
N LYS A 51 3.85 2.32 19.56
CA LYS A 51 5.21 2.89 19.61
C LYS A 51 6.12 2.24 18.55
N GLY A 52 6.08 0.91 18.46
CA GLY A 52 6.83 0.14 17.49
C GLY A 52 6.46 0.50 16.05
N LEU A 53 5.16 0.52 15.73
CA LEU A 53 4.66 0.90 14.40
C LEU A 53 5.09 2.31 14.00
N ARG A 54 4.98 3.29 14.91
CA ARG A 54 5.45 4.67 14.67
C ARG A 54 6.96 4.72 14.46
N SER A 55 7.74 3.97 15.23
CA SER A 55 9.19 3.89 15.06
C SER A 55 9.55 3.34 13.70
N ILE A 56 8.92 2.24 13.27
CA ILE A 56 9.16 1.64 11.95
C ILE A 56 8.79 2.63 10.85
N LEU A 57 7.62 3.28 10.95
CA LEU A 57 7.19 4.27 9.96
C LEU A 57 8.20 5.42 9.82
N LYS A 58 8.71 5.94 10.95
CA LYS A 58 9.77 6.97 10.95
C LYS A 58 11.06 6.46 10.29
N THR A 59 11.44 5.21 10.55
CA THR A 59 12.59 4.58 9.87
C THR A 59 12.36 4.48 8.36
N LEU A 60 11.19 4.06 7.90
CA LEU A 60 10.87 3.97 6.47
C LEU A 60 10.93 5.35 5.79
N GLN A 61 10.42 6.40 6.45
CA GLN A 61 10.53 7.77 5.95
C GLN A 61 11.99 8.23 5.80
N SER A 62 12.84 7.93 6.80
CA SER A 62 14.26 8.23 6.73
C SER A 62 14.99 7.42 5.65
N VAL A 63 14.58 6.17 5.44
CA VAL A 63 15.13 5.28 4.41
C VAL A 63 14.77 5.79 3.01
N ALA A 64 13.52 6.20 2.81
CA ALA A 64 13.02 6.71 1.54
C ALA A 64 13.76 7.96 1.03
N ALA A 65 14.40 8.72 1.93
CA ALA A 65 15.16 9.91 1.58
C ALA A 65 16.51 9.62 0.88
N SER A 66 16.96 8.35 0.80
CA SER A 66 18.24 8.01 0.19
C SER A 66 18.24 6.63 -0.48
N ASP A 67 18.62 6.57 -1.76
CA ASP A 67 18.75 5.29 -2.51
C ASP A 67 19.69 4.30 -1.82
N ALA A 68 20.74 4.80 -1.15
CA ALA A 68 21.64 3.96 -0.38
C ALA A 68 20.94 3.33 0.82
N ALA A 69 20.18 4.11 1.58
CA ALA A 69 19.41 3.60 2.71
C ALA A 69 18.30 2.64 2.25
N THR A 70 17.62 2.95 1.14
CA THR A 70 16.63 2.06 0.51
C THR A 70 17.24 0.71 0.14
N ARG A 71 18.45 0.68 -0.43
CA ARG A 71 19.17 -0.58 -0.69
C ARG A 71 19.49 -1.35 0.60
N LEU A 72 19.91 -0.68 1.66
CA LEU A 72 20.17 -1.33 2.96
C LEU A 72 18.90 -1.88 3.60
N PHE A 73 17.78 -1.17 3.47
CA PHE A 73 16.47 -1.67 3.90
C PHE A 73 16.09 -2.94 3.13
N ARG A 74 16.19 -2.96 1.79
CA ARG A 74 15.93 -4.18 1.00
C ARG A 74 16.78 -5.36 1.46
N LEU A 75 18.08 -5.15 1.68
CA LEU A 75 18.98 -6.19 2.21
C LEU A 75 18.54 -6.68 3.60
N SER A 76 18.02 -5.80 4.45
CA SER A 76 17.50 -6.21 5.76
C SER A 76 16.29 -7.14 5.65
N GLN A 77 15.45 -6.98 4.63
CA GLN A 77 14.24 -7.81 4.44
C GLN A 77 14.54 -9.25 4.00
N ALA A 78 15.79 -9.57 3.65
CA ALA A 78 16.23 -10.96 3.45
C ALA A 78 16.44 -11.71 4.79
N SER A 79 16.63 -10.98 5.90
CA SER A 79 16.80 -11.58 7.23
C SER A 79 15.46 -11.78 7.91
N ARG A 80 15.14 -13.02 8.32
CA ARG A 80 13.88 -13.37 8.98
C ARG A 80 13.56 -12.50 10.20
N GLU A 81 14.57 -12.12 10.98
CA GLU A 81 14.40 -11.30 12.18
C GLU A 81 14.04 -9.83 11.89
N LEU A 82 14.27 -9.37 10.67
CA LEU A 82 14.11 -7.98 10.26
C LEU A 82 12.98 -7.80 9.25
N GLN A 83 12.30 -8.90 8.87
CA GLN A 83 11.15 -8.85 7.97
C GLN A 83 9.98 -8.15 8.64
N VAL A 84 9.55 -7.04 8.04
CA VAL A 84 8.46 -6.23 8.60
C VAL A 84 7.10 -6.86 8.33
N VAL A 85 6.88 -7.32 7.09
CA VAL A 85 5.57 -7.80 6.61
C VAL A 85 4.99 -8.93 7.48
N PRO A 86 5.71 -10.03 7.76
CA PRO A 86 5.20 -11.12 8.62
C PRO A 86 4.69 -10.61 9.98
N VAL A 87 5.46 -9.73 10.63
CA VAL A 87 5.13 -9.20 11.95
C VAL A 87 3.83 -8.38 11.92
N LEU A 88 3.57 -7.62 10.84
CA LEU A 88 2.31 -6.89 10.68
C LEU A 88 1.11 -7.83 10.55
N PHE A 89 1.23 -8.89 9.75
CA PHE A 89 0.14 -9.85 9.55
C PHE A 89 -0.16 -10.65 10.82
N GLU A 90 0.87 -11.02 11.56
CA GLU A 90 0.72 -11.81 12.79
C GLU A 90 0.17 -10.99 13.98
N ASN A 91 0.47 -9.69 14.06
CA ASN A 91 0.20 -8.88 15.26
C ASN A 91 -0.82 -7.76 15.04
N SER A 92 -0.92 -7.22 13.83
CA SER A 92 -1.76 -6.05 13.53
C SER A 92 -2.94 -6.36 12.62
N PHE A 93 -2.80 -7.29 11.67
CA PHE A 93 -3.88 -7.65 10.73
C PHE A 93 -4.58 -8.97 11.05
N ARG A 94 -4.11 -9.69 12.07
CA ARG A 94 -4.70 -10.94 12.52
C ARG A 94 -6.17 -10.70 12.86
N LYS A 95 -7.08 -11.35 12.12
CA LYS A 95 -8.47 -11.46 12.54
C LYS A 95 -8.49 -12.30 13.83
N MET A 96 -9.35 -11.94 14.79
CA MET A 96 -9.72 -12.92 15.81
C MET A 96 -10.23 -14.14 15.05
N LYS A 97 -9.54 -15.27 15.20
CA LYS A 97 -10.08 -16.56 14.76
C LYS A 97 -11.45 -16.69 15.44
N ASP A 98 -12.48 -17.09 14.69
CA ASP A 98 -13.77 -17.44 15.28
C ASP A 98 -13.54 -18.41 16.45
N ASP A 99 -14.40 -18.32 17.47
CA ASP A 99 -14.37 -19.07 18.74
C ASP A 99 -14.05 -20.58 18.61
N SER A 100 -14.20 -21.16 17.41
CA SER A 100 -13.79 -22.52 17.04
C SER A 100 -12.34 -22.91 17.39
N ASP A 101 -11.36 -22.01 17.27
CA ASP A 101 -9.94 -22.33 17.59
C ASP A 101 -9.62 -22.21 19.08
N VAL A 102 -10.43 -21.47 19.84
CA VAL A 102 -10.29 -21.38 21.30
C VAL A 102 -10.61 -22.74 21.91
N ASN A 103 -11.63 -23.42 21.40
CA ASN A 103 -11.99 -24.79 21.79
C ASN A 103 -10.83 -25.79 21.58
N GLU A 104 -10.11 -25.72 20.45
CA GLU A 104 -9.06 -26.70 20.14
C GLU A 104 -7.77 -26.49 20.96
N LEU A 105 -7.45 -25.25 21.31
CA LEU A 105 -6.31 -24.89 22.18
C LEU A 105 -6.60 -25.18 23.67
N GLU A 106 -7.84 -24.99 24.12
CA GLU A 106 -8.28 -25.41 25.46
C GLU A 106 -8.14 -26.93 25.66
N LEU A 107 -8.43 -27.72 24.62
CA LEU A 107 -8.26 -29.17 24.61
C LEU A 107 -6.79 -29.65 24.69
N ARG A 108 -5.82 -28.79 24.34
CA ARG A 108 -4.38 -29.14 24.31
C ARG A 108 -3.56 -28.65 25.51
N GLY A 109 -4.17 -27.94 26.45
CA GLY A 109 -3.51 -27.50 27.69
C GLY A 109 -2.39 -26.48 27.50
N GLU A 110 -2.28 -25.84 26.33
CA GLU A 110 -1.34 -24.75 26.10
C GLU A 110 -1.95 -23.43 26.60
N PRO A 111 -1.22 -22.61 27.38
CA PRO A 111 -1.74 -21.34 27.84
C PRO A 111 -2.03 -20.43 26.64
N ILE A 112 -3.31 -20.19 26.39
CA ILE A 112 -3.78 -19.30 25.33
C ILE A 112 -3.27 -17.90 25.66
N LYS A 113 -2.20 -17.47 24.97
CA LYS A 113 -1.80 -16.06 24.95
C LYS A 113 -2.88 -15.30 24.20
N LEU A 114 -3.92 -14.88 24.91
CA LEU A 114 -4.97 -14.00 24.42
C LEU A 114 -4.34 -12.64 24.09
N LYS A 115 -3.74 -12.53 22.90
CA LYS A 115 -3.28 -11.26 22.37
C LYS A 115 -4.50 -10.39 22.11
N ARG A 116 -4.55 -9.23 22.75
CA ARG A 116 -5.62 -8.25 22.53
C ARG A 116 -5.68 -7.90 21.04
N PRO A 117 -6.88 -7.82 20.45
CA PRO A 117 -7.03 -7.49 19.04
C PRO A 117 -6.44 -6.09 18.78
N ALA A 118 -5.92 -5.89 17.57
CA ALA A 118 -5.37 -4.60 17.18
C ALA A 118 -6.46 -3.52 17.21
N THR A 119 -6.14 -2.39 17.84
CA THR A 119 -7.00 -1.21 17.82
C THR A 119 -7.02 -0.60 16.42
N ASN A 120 -8.03 0.22 16.16
CA ASN A 120 -8.19 1.03 14.95
C ASN A 120 -6.89 1.80 14.58
N SER A 121 -6.29 2.50 15.54
CA SER A 121 -5.03 3.22 15.34
C SER A 121 -3.84 2.31 15.00
N GLU A 122 -3.78 1.10 15.59
CA GLU A 122 -2.74 0.12 15.27
C GLU A 122 -2.89 -0.39 13.84
N VAL A 123 -4.13 -0.72 13.42
CA VAL A 123 -4.41 -1.16 12.05
C VAL A 123 -4.05 -0.07 11.05
N ALA A 124 -4.49 1.18 11.27
CA ALA A 124 -4.20 2.29 10.38
C ALA A 124 -2.68 2.53 10.24
N LEU A 125 -1.92 2.51 11.34
CA LEU A 125 -0.46 2.64 11.29
C LEU A 125 0.21 1.45 10.63
N ALA A 126 -0.25 0.22 10.89
CA ALA A 126 0.28 -0.97 10.24
C ALA A 126 0.07 -0.93 8.72
N LEU A 127 -1.07 -0.44 8.25
CA LEU A 127 -1.32 -0.25 6.81
C LEU A 127 -0.35 0.77 6.20
N ARG A 128 -0.07 1.89 6.87
CA ARG A 128 0.95 2.86 6.45
C ARG A 128 2.36 2.26 6.41
N VAL A 129 2.70 1.40 7.38
CA VAL A 129 3.98 0.69 7.39
C VAL A 129 4.06 -0.31 6.23
N LEU A 130 2.99 -1.07 5.98
CA LEU A 130 2.91 -2.02 4.86
C LEU A 130 3.07 -1.30 3.50
N GLU A 131 2.35 -0.20 3.31
CA GLU A 131 2.47 0.68 2.14
C GLU A 131 3.93 1.10 1.91
N GLY A 132 4.56 1.70 2.92
CA GLY A 132 5.96 2.14 2.81
C GLY A 132 6.93 0.99 2.52
N CYS A 133 6.70 -0.19 3.11
CA CYS A 133 7.51 -1.38 2.86
C CYS A 133 7.41 -1.83 1.39
N CYS A 134 6.21 -1.87 0.82
CA CYS A 134 5.97 -2.31 -0.56
C CYS A 134 6.51 -1.29 -1.57
N LEU A 135 6.40 0.01 -1.30
CA LEU A 135 6.97 1.06 -2.15
C LEU A 135 8.51 1.04 -2.15
N LEU A 136 9.14 0.66 -1.03
CA LEU A 136 10.60 0.63 -0.92
C LEU A 136 11.20 -0.69 -1.40
N CYS A 137 10.48 -1.81 -1.30
CA CYS A 137 10.98 -3.15 -1.57
C CYS A 137 9.90 -4.03 -2.20
N LYS A 138 10.10 -4.44 -3.45
CA LYS A 138 9.18 -5.31 -4.19
C LYS A 138 8.94 -6.65 -3.46
N ASP A 139 9.99 -7.24 -2.89
CA ASP A 139 9.91 -8.51 -2.15
C ASP A 139 8.99 -8.44 -0.92
N CYS A 140 8.72 -7.23 -0.39
CA CYS A 140 7.71 -7.03 0.64
C CYS A 140 6.29 -7.32 0.11
N ALA A 141 5.97 -6.91 -1.11
CA ALA A 141 4.67 -7.17 -1.72
C ALA A 141 4.48 -8.67 -2.00
N ASP A 142 5.53 -9.36 -2.46
CA ASP A 142 5.52 -10.81 -2.66
C ASP A 142 5.47 -11.58 -1.33
N THR A 143 6.09 -11.03 -0.28
CA THR A 143 5.92 -11.57 1.07
C THR A 143 4.50 -11.37 1.57
N ALA A 144 3.87 -10.22 1.32
CA ALA A 144 2.50 -9.94 1.72
C ALA A 144 1.50 -10.87 1.01
N TYR A 145 1.74 -11.18 -0.28
CA TYR A 145 0.95 -12.15 -1.04
C TYR A 145 0.82 -13.49 -0.31
N ARG A 146 1.90 -14.00 0.31
CA ARG A 146 1.89 -15.25 1.09
C ARG A 146 0.99 -15.23 2.33
N TYR A 147 0.48 -14.06 2.72
CA TYR A 147 -0.45 -13.88 3.85
C TYR A 147 -1.86 -13.49 3.36
N ASP A 148 -2.21 -13.81 2.11
CA ASP A 148 -3.49 -13.43 1.49
C ASP A 148 -3.77 -11.92 1.63
N ALA A 149 -2.74 -11.09 1.40
CA ALA A 149 -2.79 -9.66 1.71
C ALA A 149 -4.02 -8.96 1.14
N ILE A 150 -4.37 -9.26 -0.11
CA ILE A 150 -5.53 -8.66 -0.75
C ILE A 150 -6.83 -9.02 -0.04
N LYS A 151 -7.04 -10.29 0.30
CA LYS A 151 -8.21 -10.74 1.06
C LYS A 151 -8.30 -10.07 2.43
N VAL A 152 -7.16 -9.95 3.12
CA VAL A 152 -7.07 -9.30 4.44
C VAL A 152 -7.40 -7.81 4.34
N LEU A 153 -6.79 -7.10 3.38
CA LEU A 153 -6.98 -5.66 3.19
C LEU A 153 -8.40 -5.35 2.70
N LEU A 154 -8.96 -6.11 1.75
CA LEU A 154 -10.36 -5.94 1.34
C LEU A 154 -11.32 -6.13 2.53
N ASN A 155 -11.04 -7.08 3.43
CA ASN A 155 -11.85 -7.21 4.64
C ASN A 155 -11.73 -5.97 5.55
N ILE A 156 -10.51 -5.45 5.76
CA ILE A 156 -10.31 -4.22 6.54
C ILE A 156 -11.06 -3.06 5.91
N LEU A 157 -10.94 -2.89 4.59
CA LEU A 157 -11.61 -1.85 3.82
C LEU A 157 -13.14 -1.91 3.97
N LEU A 158 -13.73 -3.11 3.98
CA LEU A 158 -15.19 -3.25 4.07
C LEU A 158 -15.73 -3.12 5.50
N THR A 159 -14.93 -3.48 6.51
CA THR A 159 -15.42 -3.66 7.91
C THR A 159 -14.93 -2.59 8.90
N ARG A 160 -13.87 -1.84 8.62
CA ARG A 160 -13.27 -0.86 9.55
C ARG A 160 -13.70 0.58 9.26
N GLY A 161 -13.26 1.50 10.10
CA GLY A 161 -13.63 2.92 10.05
C GLY A 161 -12.85 3.72 9.02
N ALA A 162 -13.24 4.97 8.83
CA ALA A 162 -12.71 5.85 7.79
C ALA A 162 -11.17 5.98 7.81
N LEU A 163 -10.54 6.00 8.98
CA LEU A 163 -9.09 6.10 9.11
C LEU A 163 -8.39 4.86 8.53
N GLU A 164 -8.86 3.66 8.89
CA GLU A 164 -8.30 2.41 8.40
C GLU A 164 -8.60 2.22 6.92
N GLN A 165 -9.80 2.59 6.47
CA GLN A 165 -10.20 2.49 5.06
C GLN A 165 -9.30 3.33 4.16
N ARG A 166 -9.06 4.59 4.53
CA ARG A 166 -8.14 5.46 3.78
C ARG A 166 -6.72 4.88 3.80
N ALA A 167 -6.28 4.39 4.95
CA ALA A 167 -4.96 3.77 5.06
C ALA A 167 -4.83 2.50 4.20
N CYS A 168 -5.93 1.74 4.12
CA CYS A 168 -6.01 0.49 3.40
C CYS A 168 -5.94 0.70 1.89
N LEU A 169 -6.58 1.76 1.38
CA LEU A 169 -6.57 2.07 -0.05
C LEU A 169 -5.16 2.39 -0.54
N ASP A 170 -4.38 3.21 0.17
CA ASP A 170 -3.00 3.47 -0.30
C ASP A 170 -2.10 2.23 -0.14
N ALA A 171 -2.31 1.40 0.89
CA ALA A 171 -1.61 0.11 1.02
C ALA A 171 -1.95 -0.87 -0.12
N LEU A 172 -3.22 -0.92 -0.54
CA LEU A 172 -3.64 -1.70 -1.70
C LEU A 172 -2.96 -1.18 -2.98
N VAL A 173 -2.91 0.13 -3.21
CA VAL A 173 -2.17 0.70 -4.36
C VAL A 173 -0.72 0.20 -4.38
N ALA A 174 -0.02 0.28 -3.26
CA ALA A 174 1.38 -0.16 -3.17
C ALA A 174 1.56 -1.65 -3.49
N LEU A 175 0.64 -2.51 -3.05
CA LEU A 175 0.66 -3.95 -3.32
C LEU A 175 0.40 -4.25 -4.80
N LEU A 176 -0.62 -3.61 -5.40
CA LEU A 176 -1.04 -3.85 -6.78
C LEU A 176 -0.01 -3.34 -7.79
N ILE A 177 0.61 -2.19 -7.53
CA ILE A 177 1.67 -1.67 -8.42
C ILE A 177 2.90 -2.59 -8.40
N SER A 178 3.20 -3.20 -7.25
CA SER A 178 4.47 -3.89 -7.01
C SER A 178 4.43 -5.40 -7.27
N SER A 179 3.26 -6.03 -7.31
CA SER A 179 3.15 -7.50 -7.47
C SER A 179 1.96 -7.92 -8.33
N ALA A 180 2.25 -8.59 -9.44
CA ALA A 180 1.23 -9.12 -10.36
C ALA A 180 0.37 -10.21 -9.70
N ALA A 181 0.91 -10.97 -8.74
CA ALA A 181 0.15 -11.97 -8.00
C ALA A 181 -0.95 -11.30 -7.15
N ASN A 182 -0.62 -10.22 -6.44
CA ASN A 182 -1.60 -9.41 -5.72
C ASN A 182 -2.63 -8.77 -6.66
N GLU A 183 -2.22 -8.37 -7.87
CA GLU A 183 -3.15 -7.83 -8.87
C GLU A 183 -4.19 -8.88 -9.32
N MET A 184 -3.73 -10.10 -9.57
CA MET A 184 -4.61 -11.23 -9.93
C MET A 184 -5.58 -11.57 -8.80
N ASP A 185 -5.11 -11.67 -7.55
CA ASP A 185 -5.98 -11.90 -6.38
C ASP A 185 -7.05 -10.80 -6.24
N PHE A 186 -6.67 -9.54 -6.47
CA PHE A 186 -7.61 -8.42 -6.38
C PHE A 186 -8.72 -8.52 -7.41
N LYS A 187 -8.39 -8.98 -8.62
CA LYS A 187 -9.37 -9.26 -9.66
C LYS A 187 -10.27 -10.43 -9.29
N GLU A 188 -9.71 -11.56 -8.88
CA GLU A 188 -10.48 -12.76 -8.48
C GLU A 188 -11.44 -12.47 -7.32
N LEU A 189 -11.03 -11.61 -6.39
CA LEU A 189 -11.83 -11.17 -5.26
C LEU A 189 -12.81 -10.02 -5.59
N GLN A 190 -12.98 -9.68 -6.87
CA GLN A 190 -13.87 -8.61 -7.36
C GLN A 190 -13.60 -7.26 -6.68
N GLY A 191 -12.32 -6.93 -6.51
CA GLY A 191 -11.88 -5.74 -5.77
C GLY A 191 -12.44 -4.43 -6.35
N VAL A 192 -12.51 -4.30 -7.68
CA VAL A 192 -13.11 -3.13 -8.34
C VAL A 192 -14.58 -2.95 -7.96
N SER A 193 -15.36 -4.03 -8.00
CA SER A 193 -16.77 -4.00 -7.63
C SER A 193 -16.95 -3.61 -6.16
N LYS A 194 -16.19 -4.23 -5.25
CA LYS A 194 -16.22 -3.90 -3.81
C LYS A 194 -15.85 -2.45 -3.51
N VAL A 195 -14.84 -1.90 -4.19
CA VAL A 195 -14.47 -0.49 -4.03
C VAL A 195 -15.56 0.42 -4.60
N SER A 196 -16.18 0.03 -5.72
CA SER A 196 -17.28 0.78 -6.33
C SER A 196 -18.52 0.82 -5.45
N GLU A 197 -18.85 -0.28 -4.77
CA GLU A 197 -19.93 -0.32 -3.76
C GLU A 197 -19.69 0.72 -2.65
N LEU A 198 -18.43 0.91 -2.21
CA LEU A 198 -18.11 1.95 -1.22
C LEU A 198 -18.26 3.37 -1.78
N ILE A 199 -18.01 3.58 -3.07
CA ILE A 199 -18.27 4.87 -3.74
C ILE A 199 -19.77 5.14 -3.77
N MET A 200 -20.60 4.13 -4.06
CA MET A 200 -22.06 4.25 -4.16
C MET A 200 -22.77 4.36 -2.80
N ASP A 201 -22.13 3.93 -1.71
CA ASP A 201 -22.73 3.97 -0.38
C ASP A 201 -22.83 5.40 0.17
N MET A 202 -24.00 6.02 -0.04
CA MET A 202 -24.33 7.37 0.40
C MET A 202 -24.28 7.58 1.93
N ARG A 203 -24.26 6.51 2.72
CA ARG A 203 -24.18 6.59 4.19
C ARG A 203 -22.74 6.72 4.70
N ARG A 204 -21.75 6.49 3.83
CA ARG A 204 -20.33 6.59 4.19
C ARG A 204 -19.83 8.02 4.10
N ASP A 205 -18.79 8.28 4.88
CA ASP A 205 -18.06 9.54 4.87
C ASP A 205 -17.61 9.88 3.44
N THR A 206 -17.98 11.08 2.97
CA THR A 206 -17.65 11.57 1.62
C THR A 206 -16.15 11.51 1.34
N SER A 207 -15.29 11.73 2.34
CA SER A 207 -13.84 11.64 2.18
C SER A 207 -13.36 10.21 1.89
N VAL A 208 -14.03 9.18 2.42
CA VAL A 208 -13.75 7.78 2.10
C VAL A 208 -14.20 7.46 0.67
N ARG A 209 -15.37 7.94 0.28
CA ARG A 209 -15.92 7.75 -1.07
C ARG A 209 -15.01 8.38 -2.13
N ILE A 210 -14.57 9.61 -1.90
CA ILE A 210 -13.56 10.28 -2.74
C ILE A 210 -12.27 9.47 -2.78
N LYS A 211 -11.80 8.96 -1.64
CA LYS A 211 -10.57 8.16 -1.60
C LYS A 211 -10.68 6.84 -2.38
N CYS A 212 -11.86 6.22 -2.40
CA CYS A 212 -12.15 5.05 -3.24
C CYS A 212 -12.09 5.40 -4.73
N ALA A 213 -12.62 6.57 -5.13
CA ALA A 213 -12.51 7.04 -6.51
C ALA A 213 -11.06 7.39 -6.91
N GLU A 214 -10.28 8.02 -6.01
CA GLU A 214 -8.83 8.22 -6.21
C GLU A 214 -8.11 6.89 -6.42
N PHE A 215 -8.45 5.87 -5.62
CA PHE A 215 -7.89 4.53 -5.75
C PHE A 215 -8.15 3.93 -7.14
N LEU A 216 -9.40 4.01 -7.65
CA LEU A 216 -9.74 3.50 -8.99
C LEU A 216 -8.97 4.24 -10.10
N LEU A 217 -8.83 5.56 -9.98
CA LEU A 217 -8.04 6.37 -10.91
C LEU A 217 -6.56 5.93 -10.89
N LEU A 218 -5.98 5.69 -9.71
CA LEU A 218 -4.58 5.28 -9.58
C LEU A 218 -4.32 3.89 -10.17
N ILE A 219 -5.16 2.89 -9.88
CA ILE A 219 -4.94 1.53 -10.41
C ILE A 219 -5.15 1.46 -11.92
N THR A 220 -6.13 2.21 -12.46
CA THR A 220 -6.38 2.24 -13.91
C THR A 220 -5.31 3.05 -14.64
N GLY A 221 -4.85 4.16 -14.06
CA GLY A 221 -3.73 4.94 -14.59
C GLY A 221 -2.45 4.13 -14.67
N ASN A 222 -2.12 3.38 -13.61
CA ASN A 222 -0.96 2.48 -13.61
C ASN A 222 -1.06 1.37 -14.66
N ALA A 223 -2.22 0.71 -14.78
CA ALA A 223 -2.45 -0.32 -15.81
C ALA A 223 -2.37 0.26 -17.24
N TYR A 224 -2.83 1.52 -17.42
CA TYR A 224 -2.71 2.25 -18.67
C TYR A 224 -1.25 2.57 -19.02
N GLU A 225 -0.46 3.06 -18.07
CA GLU A 225 0.96 3.38 -18.26
C GLU A 225 1.81 2.13 -18.57
N LYS A 226 1.49 0.98 -17.98
CA LYS A 226 2.13 -0.30 -18.28
C LYS A 226 1.76 -0.87 -19.65
N GLY A 227 0.76 -0.30 -20.33
CA GLY A 227 0.27 -0.81 -21.62
C GLY A 227 -0.39 -2.19 -21.49
N GLU A 228 -1.05 -2.48 -20.37
CA GLU A 228 -1.68 -3.79 -20.11
C GLU A 228 -2.95 -3.96 -20.95
N THR A 229 -2.76 -4.41 -22.19
CA THR A 229 -3.81 -4.53 -23.22
C THR A 229 -4.92 -5.51 -22.89
N HIS A 230 -4.69 -6.46 -21.97
CA HIS A 230 -5.67 -7.49 -21.61
C HIS A 230 -6.37 -7.22 -20.27
N MET A 231 -5.71 -6.58 -19.30
CA MET A 231 -6.28 -6.31 -17.97
C MET A 231 -7.12 -5.03 -17.96
N LEU A 232 -6.64 -3.97 -18.62
CA LEU A 232 -7.27 -2.66 -18.58
C LEU A 232 -8.71 -2.66 -19.14
N PRO A 233 -9.04 -3.31 -20.27
CA PRO A 233 -10.42 -3.37 -20.75
C PRO A 233 -11.37 -4.04 -19.75
N LYS A 234 -10.88 -5.08 -19.05
CA LYS A 234 -11.69 -5.79 -18.04
C LYS A 234 -11.94 -4.92 -16.81
N ILE A 235 -10.93 -4.18 -16.34
CA ILE A 235 -11.09 -3.22 -15.24
C ILE A 235 -12.13 -2.15 -15.62
N TYR A 236 -12.06 -1.61 -16.85
CA TYR A 236 -13.05 -0.64 -17.31
C TYR A 236 -14.46 -1.23 -17.41
N GLU A 237 -14.60 -2.48 -17.85
CA GLU A 237 -15.90 -3.15 -17.87
C GLU A 237 -16.47 -3.34 -16.45
N ASP A 238 -15.62 -3.74 -15.49
CA ASP A 238 -16.06 -3.90 -14.09
C ASP A 238 -16.46 -2.54 -13.47
N ILE A 239 -15.73 -1.46 -13.81
CA ILE A 239 -16.10 -0.08 -13.41
C ILE A 239 -17.42 0.34 -14.06
N LYS A 240 -17.61 0.06 -15.35
CA LYS A 240 -18.82 0.39 -16.08
C LYS A 240 -20.04 -0.30 -15.50
N GLN A 241 -19.91 -1.57 -15.15
CA GLN A 241 -20.98 -2.34 -14.51
C GLN A 241 -21.33 -1.79 -13.12
N ALA A 242 -20.34 -1.31 -12.36
CA ALA A 242 -20.56 -0.87 -10.99
C ALA A 242 -20.90 0.63 -10.82
N LEU A 243 -20.33 1.51 -11.64
CA LEU A 243 -20.45 2.98 -11.53
C LEU A 243 -21.09 3.64 -12.78
N GLY A 244 -21.39 2.85 -13.81
CA GLY A 244 -22.00 3.33 -15.06
C GLY A 244 -21.02 3.89 -16.09
N GLU A 245 -21.56 4.15 -17.29
CA GLU A 245 -20.81 4.62 -18.46
C GLU A 245 -20.12 5.97 -18.22
N ASN A 246 -20.83 6.92 -17.59
CA ASN A 246 -20.32 8.27 -17.39
C ASN A 246 -19.05 8.29 -16.52
N CYS A 247 -19.04 7.54 -15.42
CA CYS A 247 -17.86 7.39 -14.57
C CYS A 247 -16.70 6.73 -15.33
N THR A 248 -17.00 5.71 -16.15
CA THR A 248 -15.99 4.99 -16.95
C THR A 248 -15.33 5.91 -17.97
N MET A 249 -16.12 6.69 -18.71
CA MET A 249 -15.60 7.67 -19.68
C MET A 249 -14.72 8.73 -19.00
N LEU A 250 -15.12 9.22 -17.83
CA LEU A 250 -14.34 10.20 -17.07
C LEU A 250 -12.98 9.63 -16.64
N ILE A 251 -12.94 8.40 -16.14
CA ILE A 251 -11.70 7.71 -15.75
C ILE A 251 -10.79 7.50 -16.98
N GLN A 252 -11.35 7.05 -18.10
CA GLN A 252 -10.59 6.88 -19.34
C GLN A 252 -10.00 8.19 -19.84
N ALA A 253 -10.75 9.30 -19.76
CA ALA A 253 -10.25 10.62 -20.09
C ALA A 253 -9.12 11.03 -19.15
N ALA A 254 -9.30 10.87 -17.83
CA ALA A 254 -8.29 11.20 -16.83
C ALA A 254 -6.94 10.51 -17.11
N ASN A 255 -6.96 9.21 -17.43
CA ASN A 255 -5.75 8.42 -17.69
C ASN A 255 -4.96 8.89 -18.92
N ARG A 256 -5.62 9.50 -19.92
CA ARG A 256 -4.94 10.05 -21.10
C ARG A 256 -4.21 11.36 -20.81
N PHE A 257 -4.69 12.17 -19.87
CA PHE A 257 -4.16 13.51 -19.62
C PHE A 257 -3.19 13.57 -18.43
N ALA A 258 -3.25 12.61 -17.49
CA ALA A 258 -2.47 12.64 -16.26
C ALA A 258 -0.95 12.70 -16.46
N SER A 259 -0.41 12.03 -17.48
CA SER A 259 1.03 11.96 -17.77
C SER A 259 1.67 13.30 -18.17
N SER A 260 0.86 14.26 -18.63
CA SER A 260 1.29 15.59 -19.10
C SER A 260 1.43 16.64 -17.99
N LEU A 261 0.94 16.35 -16.78
CA LEU A 261 0.88 17.32 -15.68
C LEU A 261 2.14 17.28 -14.81
N ASP A 262 2.45 18.39 -14.15
CA ASP A 262 3.45 18.47 -13.07
C ASP A 262 2.99 17.68 -11.82
N PRO A 263 3.86 17.04 -11.01
CA PRO A 263 3.45 16.17 -9.90
C PRO A 263 2.53 16.82 -8.86
N ARG A 264 2.68 18.12 -8.55
CA ARG A 264 1.76 18.80 -7.62
C ARG A 264 0.38 18.97 -8.25
N LYS A 265 0.35 19.39 -9.52
CA LYS A 265 -0.89 19.51 -10.29
C LYS A 265 -1.58 18.17 -10.50
N ARG A 266 -0.82 17.06 -10.57
CA ARG A 266 -1.39 15.70 -10.64
C ARG A 266 -2.19 15.35 -9.40
N GLN A 267 -1.70 15.67 -8.20
CA GLN A 267 -2.42 15.34 -6.96
C GLN A 267 -3.73 16.13 -6.84
N ASP A 268 -3.71 17.42 -7.15
CA ASP A 268 -4.90 18.26 -7.14
C ASP A 268 -5.91 17.81 -8.20
N ALA A 269 -5.43 17.50 -9.42
CA ALA A 269 -6.26 16.99 -10.51
C ALA A 269 -6.88 15.63 -10.17
N LEU A 270 -6.11 14.69 -9.59
CA LEU A 270 -6.59 13.39 -9.14
C LEU A 270 -7.74 13.55 -8.13
N THR A 271 -7.55 14.42 -7.14
CA THR A 271 -8.55 14.70 -6.10
C THR A 271 -9.81 15.33 -6.72
N ALA A 272 -9.65 16.26 -7.65
CA ALA A 272 -10.77 16.89 -8.35
C ALA A 272 -11.57 15.88 -9.20
N GLN A 273 -10.87 15.04 -9.96
CA GLN A 273 -11.50 13.98 -10.76
C GLN A 273 -12.23 12.96 -9.88
N ALA A 274 -11.63 12.56 -8.76
CA ALA A 274 -12.27 11.66 -7.79
C ALA A 274 -13.57 12.25 -7.22
N ARG A 275 -13.60 13.55 -6.93
CA ARG A 275 -14.85 14.25 -6.53
C ARG A 275 -15.90 14.20 -7.63
N CYS A 276 -15.52 14.48 -8.88
CA CYS A 276 -16.44 14.39 -10.01
C CYS A 276 -17.03 12.98 -10.19
N ILE A 277 -16.22 11.92 -10.00
CA ILE A 277 -16.73 10.53 -10.04
C ILE A 277 -17.79 10.32 -8.96
N VAL A 278 -17.54 10.72 -7.72
CA VAL A 278 -18.51 10.61 -6.63
C VAL A 278 -19.79 11.39 -6.96
N GLU A 279 -19.67 12.62 -7.47
CA GLU A 279 -20.82 13.45 -7.83
C GLU A 279 -21.67 12.85 -8.97
N ILE A 280 -21.04 12.28 -9.99
CA ILE A 280 -21.72 11.60 -11.10
C ILE A 280 -22.40 10.33 -10.60
N SER A 281 -21.70 9.56 -9.76
CA SER A 281 -22.20 8.30 -9.21
C SER A 281 -23.48 8.48 -8.38
N ASN A 282 -23.68 9.66 -7.79
CA ASN A 282 -24.90 9.99 -7.04
C ASN A 282 -26.13 10.25 -7.93
N ARG A 283 -25.93 10.45 -9.24
CA ARG A 283 -26.97 10.83 -10.20
C ARG A 283 -27.46 9.65 -11.03
N THR A 284 -26.76 8.52 -10.96
CA THR A 284 -27.08 7.22 -11.57
C THR A 284 -27.83 6.33 -10.59
#